data_AF-G0WAM8-F1
#
_entry.id   AF-G0WAM8-F1
#
_cell.length_a   1.000
_cell.length_b   1.000
_cell.length_c   1.000
_cell.angle_alpha   90.00
_cell.angle_beta   90.00
_cell.angle_gamma   90.00
#
_symmetry.space_group_name_H-M   'P 1'
#
loop_
_entity.id
_entity.type
_entity.pdbx_description
1 polymer ?
#
loop_
_entity_poly.entity_id
_entity_poly.type
_entity_poly.pdbx_seq_one_letter_code
_entity_poly.pdbx_strand_id
1 'polypeptide(L)'
;MGKKDKGPKMTTVTTKDGEQVKVFEELDDFERYLKSEFEDTTRFDNMHLKLNYYPPFVMHHSHDDPDKIKDTDNSHNKKFVRHLHQHVEKHLLKDIKEAVNHPDLKWHDKSKDESFEKIVWHYAEDTEYNKKPFKMEVNVACNHLDAMVEVDYRTVPITPA
;
A
#
# COMPACT_ATOMS: atom_id res chain seq x y z
N MET A 1 33.66 -4.08 -4.84
CA MET A 1 32.92 -2.92 -5.41
C MET A 1 31.68 -2.73 -4.55
N GLY A 2 31.67 -1.70 -3.70
CA GLY A 2 30.54 -1.43 -2.81
C GLY A 2 29.32 -1.01 -3.64
N LYS A 3 28.24 -1.79 -3.58
CA LYS A 3 26.94 -1.31 -4.04
C LYS A 3 26.61 -0.12 -3.13
N LYS A 4 26.65 1.10 -3.67
CA LYS A 4 26.01 2.24 -3.01
C LYS A 4 24.56 1.82 -2.82
N ASP A 5 24.11 1.66 -1.58
CA ASP A 5 22.70 1.54 -1.28
C ASP A 5 22.00 2.77 -1.85
N LYS A 6 21.35 2.56 -2.99
CA LYS A 6 20.45 3.56 -3.54
C LYS A 6 19.23 3.50 -2.64
N GLY A 7 18.93 4.60 -1.97
CA GLY A 7 17.70 4.72 -1.18
C GLY A 7 16.45 4.42 -2.03
N PRO A 8 15.30 4.23 -1.38
CA PRO A 8 14.07 3.84 -2.06
C PRO A 8 13.71 4.83 -3.17
N LYS A 9 13.33 4.33 -4.35
CA LYS A 9 12.88 5.18 -5.45
C LYS A 9 11.45 5.62 -5.17
N MET A 10 11.25 6.93 -5.17
CA MET A 10 9.94 7.54 -4.94
C MET A 10 9.84 8.88 -5.64
N THR A 11 8.62 9.25 -6.03
CA THR A 11 8.29 10.58 -6.54
C THR A 11 7.45 11.31 -5.49
N THR A 12 7.76 12.58 -5.21
CA THR A 12 6.91 13.40 -4.34
C THR A 12 5.95 14.21 -5.19
N VAL A 13 4.65 14.02 -4.98
CA VAL A 13 3.58 14.72 -5.68
C VAL A 13 2.89 15.66 -4.70
N THR A 14 2.63 16.90 -5.12
CA THR A 14 1.80 17.83 -4.34
C THR A 14 0.35 17.69 -4.76
N THR A 15 -0.54 17.36 -3.82
CA THR A 15 -1.98 17.27 -4.08
C THR A 15 -2.57 18.66 -4.30
N LYS A 16 -3.81 18.72 -4.79
CA LYS A 16 -4.54 19.98 -4.99
C LYS A 16 -4.70 20.79 -3.70
N ASP A 17 -4.71 20.10 -2.57
CA ASP A 17 -4.86 20.68 -1.23
C ASP A 17 -3.50 21.10 -0.62
N GLY A 18 -2.40 20.97 -1.37
CA GLY A 18 -1.05 21.35 -0.95
C GLY A 18 -0.32 20.29 -0.13
N GLU A 19 -0.89 19.10 0.04
CA GLU A 19 -0.27 17.98 0.76
C GLU A 19 0.82 17.33 -0.10
N GLN A 20 1.97 16.99 0.51
CA GLN A 20 3.02 16.24 -0.18
C GLN A 20 2.84 14.74 0.04
N VAL A 21 2.59 14.02 -1.04
CA VAL A 21 2.39 12.57 -1.05
C VAL A 21 3.55 11.90 -1.75
N LYS A 22 4.12 10.87 -1.13
CA LYS A 22 5.19 10.07 -1.72
C LYS A 22 4.59 8.89 -2.47
N VAL A 23 4.90 8.78 -3.76
CA VAL A 23 4.42 7.73 -4.65
C VAL A 23 5.57 6.79 -4.97
N PHE A 24 5.34 5.49 -4.74
CA PHE A 24 6.26 4.39 -5.00
C PHE A 24 5.72 3.54 -6.15
N GLU A 25 6.62 2.88 -6.86
CA GLU A 25 6.29 1.95 -7.96
C GLU A 25 6.66 0.49 -7.62
N GLU A 26 7.46 0.30 -6.56
CA GLU A 26 8.01 -0.99 -6.15
C GLU A 26 7.68 -1.26 -4.67
N LEU A 27 7.24 -2.48 -4.37
CA LEU A 27 6.91 -2.92 -3.01
C LEU A 27 8.11 -2.79 -2.06
N ASP A 28 9.30 -3.22 -2.50
CA ASP A 28 10.54 -3.18 -1.72
C ASP A 28 10.91 -1.75 -1.29
N ASP A 29 10.73 -0.77 -2.19
CA ASP A 29 11.05 0.63 -1.92
C ASP A 29 10.06 1.25 -0.94
N PHE A 30 8.77 0.91 -1.08
CA PHE A 30 7.72 1.30 -0.14
C PHE A 30 7.97 0.74 1.26
N GLU A 31 8.26 -0.55 1.38
CA GLU A 31 8.51 -1.22 2.67
C GLU A 31 9.75 -0.64 3.37
N ARG A 32 10.86 -0.49 2.64
CA ARG A 32 12.09 0.11 3.19
C ARG A 32 11.86 1.52 3.69
N TYR A 33 11.10 2.32 2.93
CA TYR A 33 10.75 3.67 3.35
C TYR A 33 9.93 3.67 4.63
N LEU A 34 8.86 2.87 4.67
CA LEU A 34 7.99 2.75 5.84
C LEU A 34 8.76 2.35 7.10
N LYS A 35 9.63 1.33 6.97
CA LYS A 35 10.49 0.88 8.06
C LYS A 35 11.43 1.99 8.56
N SER A 36 12.05 2.74 7.65
CA SER A 36 12.95 3.83 8.03
C SER A 36 12.24 4.96 8.80
N GLU A 37 11.01 5.32 8.41
CA GLU A 37 10.25 6.38 9.09
C GLU A 37 9.77 5.97 10.49
N PHE A 38 9.47 4.68 10.68
CA PHE A 38 9.16 4.14 12.00
C PHE A 38 10.39 4.04 12.90
N GLU A 39 11.55 3.63 12.35
CA GLU A 39 12.83 3.57 13.09
C GLU A 39 13.34 4.96 13.51
N ASP A 40 13.17 5.99 12.67
CA ASP A 40 13.57 7.38 13.01
C ASP A 40 12.56 8.09 13.93
N THR A 41 11.43 7.46 14.28
CA THR A 41 10.44 7.88 15.31
C THR A 41 9.84 9.29 15.19
N THR A 42 10.10 10.02 14.11
CA THR A 42 9.73 11.45 14.01
C THR A 42 8.44 11.71 13.23
N ARG A 43 7.99 10.78 12.36
CA ARG A 43 6.88 11.03 11.42
C ARG A 43 5.85 9.91 11.29
N PHE A 44 5.98 8.83 12.05
CA PHE A 44 5.15 7.63 11.86
C PHE A 44 3.64 7.86 12.01
N ASP A 45 3.22 8.87 12.77
CA ASP A 45 1.83 9.20 13.08
C ASP A 45 1.19 10.18 12.08
N ASN A 46 1.94 10.71 11.10
CA ASN A 46 1.43 11.64 10.10
C ASN A 46 2.09 11.42 8.72
N MET A 47 1.78 10.27 8.11
CA MET A 47 2.27 9.90 6.78
C MET A 47 1.14 9.77 5.78
N HIS A 48 1.45 10.08 4.52
CA HIS A 48 0.60 9.79 3.38
C HIS A 48 1.48 9.31 2.23
N LEU A 49 1.37 8.02 1.94
CA LEU A 49 2.16 7.31 0.94
C LEU A 49 1.22 6.64 -0.04
N LYS A 50 1.63 6.54 -1.30
CA LYS A 50 0.94 5.77 -2.33
C LYS A 50 1.89 4.78 -2.98
N LEU A 51 1.40 3.61 -3.34
CA LEU A 51 2.15 2.62 -4.10
C LEU A 51 1.30 2.17 -5.29
N ASN A 52 1.84 2.32 -6.50
CA ASN A 52 1.19 1.89 -7.72
C ASN A 52 2.04 0.79 -8.36
N TYR A 53 1.53 -0.43 -8.43
CA TYR A 53 2.29 -1.57 -8.91
C TYR A 53 1.41 -2.61 -9.59
N TYR A 54 2.02 -3.43 -10.43
CA TYR A 54 1.39 -4.65 -10.93
C TYR A 54 1.63 -5.80 -9.94
N PRO A 55 0.57 -6.48 -9.45
CA PRO A 55 0.75 -7.57 -8.51
C PRO A 55 1.63 -8.71 -9.07
N PRO A 56 2.45 -9.38 -8.24
CA PRO A 56 3.38 -10.41 -8.70
C PRO A 56 2.75 -11.53 -9.54
N PHE A 57 1.52 -11.94 -9.19
CA PHE A 57 0.83 -12.99 -9.95
C PHE A 57 0.42 -12.56 -11.37
N VAL A 58 0.18 -11.27 -11.60
CA VAL A 58 -0.13 -10.71 -12.93
C VAL A 58 1.14 -10.66 -13.77
N MET A 59 2.23 -10.15 -13.19
CA MET A 59 3.53 -10.08 -13.85
C MET A 59 4.03 -11.46 -14.24
N HIS A 60 3.90 -12.44 -13.34
CA HIS A 60 4.29 -13.82 -13.63
C HIS A 60 3.51 -14.44 -14.79
N HIS A 61 2.20 -14.17 -14.90
CA HIS A 61 1.39 -14.64 -16.03
C HIS A 61 1.73 -13.95 -17.35
N SER A 62 2.38 -12.78 -17.29
CA SER A 62 2.70 -11.93 -18.44
C SER A 62 4.20 -12.00 -18.80
N HIS A 63 4.93 -12.98 -18.25
CA HIS A 63 6.38 -13.14 -18.45
C HIS A 63 7.19 -11.91 -18.04
N ASP A 64 6.79 -11.27 -16.94
CA ASP A 64 7.40 -10.07 -16.37
C ASP A 64 7.42 -8.87 -17.34
N ASP A 65 6.48 -8.85 -18.29
CA ASP A 65 6.31 -7.81 -19.30
C ASP A 65 4.92 -7.15 -19.18
N PRO A 66 4.84 -5.88 -18.73
CA PRO A 66 3.57 -5.17 -18.58
C PRO A 66 2.76 -5.08 -19.88
N ASP A 67 3.43 -5.02 -21.04
CA ASP A 67 2.77 -4.91 -22.35
C ASP A 67 2.06 -6.22 -22.75
N LYS A 68 2.34 -7.32 -22.04
CA LYS A 68 1.70 -8.64 -22.25
C LYS A 68 0.58 -8.94 -21.26
N ILE A 69 0.28 -8.01 -20.35
CA ILE A 69 -0.84 -8.15 -19.42
C ILE A 69 -2.14 -8.19 -20.23
N LYS A 70 -3.02 -9.13 -19.88
CA LYS A 70 -4.31 -9.26 -20.57
C LYS A 70 -5.23 -8.14 -20.12
N ASP A 71 -5.96 -7.54 -21.06
CA ASP A 71 -7.02 -6.56 -20.77
C ASP A 71 -8.10 -7.09 -19.82
N THR A 72 -8.24 -8.42 -19.73
CA THR A 72 -9.18 -9.09 -18.82
C THR A 72 -8.66 -9.25 -17.39
N ASP A 73 -7.39 -8.94 -17.11
CA ASP A 73 -6.84 -8.97 -15.75
C ASP A 73 -7.11 -7.64 -15.04
N ASN A 74 -8.39 -7.36 -14.76
CA ASN A 74 -8.86 -6.14 -14.14
C ASN A 74 -9.94 -6.42 -13.07
N SER A 75 -10.56 -5.38 -12.49
CA SER A 75 -11.56 -5.49 -11.42
C SER A 75 -12.82 -6.29 -11.78
N HIS A 76 -13.18 -6.44 -13.06
CA HIS A 76 -14.33 -7.26 -13.50
C HIS A 76 -14.03 -8.76 -13.49
N ASN A 77 -12.75 -9.14 -13.43
CA ASN A 77 -12.34 -10.54 -13.43
C ASN A 77 -12.25 -11.09 -12.00
N LYS A 78 -13.21 -11.95 -11.66
CA LYS A 78 -13.28 -12.61 -10.34
C LYS A 78 -12.01 -13.36 -9.95
N LYS A 79 -11.27 -13.94 -10.91
CA LYS A 79 -10.01 -14.64 -10.64
C LYS A 79 -8.91 -13.65 -10.25
N PHE A 80 -8.80 -12.54 -11.00
CA PHE A 80 -7.89 -11.44 -10.68
C PHE A 80 -8.19 -10.89 -9.29
N VAL A 81 -9.44 -10.50 -9.02
CA VAL A 81 -9.88 -9.94 -7.73
C VAL A 81 -9.57 -10.89 -6.56
N ARG A 82 -9.83 -12.19 -6.73
CA ARG A 82 -9.53 -13.19 -5.69
C ARG A 82 -8.03 -13.32 -5.43
N HIS A 83 -7.21 -13.38 -6.48
CA HIS A 83 -5.76 -13.50 -6.32
C HIS A 83 -5.14 -12.22 -5.76
N LEU A 84 -5.66 -11.05 -6.16
CA LEU A 84 -5.27 -9.78 -5.59
C LEU A 84 -5.59 -9.71 -4.10
N HIS A 85 -6.81 -10.03 -3.69
CA HIS A 85 -7.17 -10.04 -2.27
C HIS A 85 -6.32 -11.04 -1.47
N GLN A 86 -6.00 -12.22 -2.03
CA GLN A 86 -5.07 -13.15 -1.40
C GLN A 86 -3.66 -12.59 -1.27
N HIS A 87 -3.17 -11.85 -2.27
CA HIS A 87 -1.89 -11.18 -2.22
C HIS A 87 -1.86 -10.10 -1.13
N VAL A 88 -2.92 -9.28 -1.05
CA VAL A 88 -3.08 -8.23 -0.04
C VAL A 88 -3.02 -8.80 1.38
N GLU A 89 -3.83 -9.82 1.68
CA GLU A 89 -3.93 -10.38 3.03
C GLU A 89 -2.67 -11.17 3.44
N LYS A 90 -1.96 -11.80 2.50
CA LYS A 90 -0.79 -12.65 2.81
C LYS A 90 0.56 -11.95 2.74
N HIS A 91 0.67 -10.90 1.94
CA HIS A 91 1.93 -10.21 1.67
C HIS A 91 1.83 -8.75 2.08
N LEU A 92 1.10 -7.92 1.33
CA LEU A 92 1.07 -6.46 1.56
C LEU A 92 0.77 -6.07 3.02
N LEU A 93 -0.32 -6.60 3.59
CA LEU A 93 -0.69 -6.29 4.97
C LEU A 93 0.27 -6.91 6.00
N LYS A 94 0.94 -8.01 5.65
CA LYS A 94 1.96 -8.63 6.51
C LYS A 94 3.22 -7.78 6.52
N ASP A 95 3.68 -7.35 5.35
CA ASP A 95 4.90 -6.56 5.16
C ASP A 95 4.75 -5.17 5.80
N ILE A 96 3.56 -4.56 5.70
CA ILE A 96 3.24 -3.32 6.44
C ILE A 96 3.37 -3.53 7.96
N LYS A 97 2.81 -4.60 8.53
CA LYS A 97 2.90 -4.89 9.97
C LYS A 97 4.34 -5.10 10.43
N GLU A 98 5.16 -5.76 9.61
CA GLU A 98 6.58 -5.97 9.88
C GLU A 98 7.35 -4.66 9.80
N ALA A 99 7.09 -3.81 8.79
CA ALA A 99 7.73 -2.51 8.63
C ALA A 99 7.40 -1.53 9.76
N VAL A 100 6.18 -1.54 10.30
CA VAL A 100 5.79 -0.70 11.45
C VAL A 100 6.17 -1.31 12.81
N ASN A 101 6.92 -2.41 12.80
CA ASN A 101 7.34 -3.16 14.00
C ASN A 101 6.17 -3.56 14.91
N HIS A 102 5.02 -3.92 14.30
CA HIS A 102 3.82 -4.36 15.01
C HIS A 102 3.23 -5.63 14.35
N PRO A 103 3.97 -6.76 14.34
CA PRO A 103 3.59 -7.98 13.60
C PRO A 103 2.23 -8.56 14.04
N ASP A 104 1.87 -8.38 15.31
CA ASP A 104 0.61 -8.89 15.88
C ASP A 104 -0.59 -7.96 15.66
N LEU A 105 -0.43 -6.85 14.94
CA LEU A 105 -1.50 -5.90 14.64
C LEU A 105 -2.64 -6.62 13.91
N LYS A 106 -3.88 -6.34 14.31
CA LYS A 106 -5.08 -6.84 13.66
C LYS A 106 -5.84 -5.66 13.10
N TRP A 107 -6.30 -5.78 11.86
CA TRP A 107 -7.15 -4.76 11.25
C TRP A 107 -8.59 -5.03 11.69
N HIS A 108 -9.11 -4.24 12.62
CA HIS A 108 -10.49 -4.40 13.12
C HIS A 108 -11.52 -3.76 12.20
N ASP A 109 -11.19 -2.62 11.59
CA ASP A 109 -12.04 -1.98 10.60
C ASP A 109 -11.66 -2.48 9.20
N LYS A 110 -12.55 -3.28 8.61
CA LYS A 110 -12.41 -3.84 7.26
C LYS A 110 -13.68 -3.62 6.48
N SER A 111 -13.58 -3.00 5.32
CA SER A 111 -14.70 -2.88 4.39
C SER A 111 -14.25 -3.08 2.95
N LYS A 112 -15.23 -3.30 2.07
CA LYS A 112 -15.01 -3.45 0.64
C LYS A 112 -16.10 -2.67 -0.09
N ASP A 113 -15.68 -1.70 -0.89
CA ASP A 113 -16.54 -0.95 -1.78
C ASP A 113 -16.32 -1.43 -3.22
N GLU A 114 -17.40 -1.84 -3.87
CA GLU A 114 -17.37 -2.33 -5.25
C GLU A 114 -18.31 -1.46 -6.09
N SER A 115 -17.73 -0.81 -7.09
CA SER A 115 -18.46 -0.11 -8.14
C SER A 115 -18.19 -0.78 -9.48
N PHE A 116 -18.89 -0.32 -10.53
CA PHE A 116 -18.58 -0.78 -11.88
C PHE A 116 -17.15 -0.43 -12.29
N GLU A 117 -16.59 0.69 -11.81
CA GLU A 117 -15.29 1.17 -12.27
C GLU A 117 -14.11 0.60 -11.48
N LYS A 118 -14.31 0.29 -10.20
CA LYS A 118 -13.25 -0.14 -9.30
C LYS A 118 -13.74 -0.93 -8.10
N ILE A 119 -12.84 -1.68 -7.51
CA ILE A 119 -12.99 -2.29 -6.19
C ILE A 119 -11.97 -1.65 -5.27
N VAL A 120 -12.41 -1.27 -4.08
CA VAL A 120 -11.55 -0.74 -3.01
C VAL A 120 -11.73 -1.58 -1.76
N TRP A 121 -10.63 -2.08 -1.21
CA TRP A 121 -10.58 -2.67 0.12
C TRP A 121 -10.02 -1.66 1.10
N HIS A 122 -10.72 -1.49 2.21
CA HIS A 122 -10.33 -0.60 3.29
C HIS A 122 -9.90 -1.43 4.49
N TYR A 123 -8.76 -1.06 5.05
CA TYR A 123 -8.23 -1.62 6.29
C TYR A 123 -7.85 -0.46 7.19
N ALA A 124 -8.43 -0.39 8.38
CA ALA A 124 -8.07 0.61 9.36
C ALA A 124 -7.89 -0.01 10.75
N GLU A 125 -6.99 0.60 11.52
CA GLU A 125 -6.70 0.22 12.88
C GLU A 125 -6.24 1.42 13.71
N ASP A 126 -6.84 1.56 14.89
CA ASP A 126 -6.33 2.47 15.92
C ASP A 126 -5.22 1.75 16.70
N THR A 127 -4.04 2.33 16.73
CA THR A 127 -2.87 1.71 17.36
C THR A 127 -2.03 2.75 18.10
N GLU A 128 -0.99 2.29 18.79
CA GLU A 128 -0.06 3.12 19.54
C GLU A 128 1.37 2.67 19.26
N TYR A 129 2.25 3.63 18.98
CA TYR A 129 3.69 3.41 18.90
C TYR A 129 4.40 4.50 19.69
N ASN A 130 5.38 4.13 20.52
CA ASN A 130 6.11 5.06 21.40
C ASN A 130 5.20 6.00 22.23
N LYS A 131 4.09 5.48 22.78
CA LYS A 131 3.10 6.25 23.57
C LYS A 131 2.36 7.34 22.80
N LYS A 132 2.38 7.29 21.46
CA LYS A 132 1.57 8.16 20.61
C LYS A 132 0.48 7.33 19.94
N PRO A 133 -0.80 7.60 20.23
CA PRO A 133 -1.90 6.95 19.55
C PRO A 133 -2.09 7.55 18.15
N PHE A 134 -2.29 6.68 17.16
CA PHE A 134 -2.54 7.08 15.78
C PHE A 134 -3.45 6.05 15.11
N LYS A 135 -4.19 6.51 14.10
CA LYS A 135 -4.97 5.66 13.22
C LYS A 135 -4.14 5.34 12.00
N MET A 136 -4.07 4.06 11.64
CA MET A 136 -3.46 3.57 10.41
C MET A 136 -4.56 3.18 9.44
N GLU A 137 -4.47 3.65 8.20
CA GLU A 137 -5.44 3.40 7.13
C GLU A 137 -4.70 2.89 5.90
N VAL A 138 -5.19 1.80 5.31
CA VAL A 138 -4.68 1.21 4.08
C VAL A 138 -5.84 0.97 3.15
N ASN A 139 -5.85 1.68 2.03
CA ASN A 139 -6.82 1.45 0.97
C ASN A 139 -6.12 0.78 -0.21
N VAL A 140 -6.66 -0.34 -0.68
CA VAL A 140 -6.15 -1.03 -1.86
C VAL A 140 -7.22 -0.98 -2.93
N ALA A 141 -6.91 -0.38 -4.08
CA ALA A 141 -7.82 -0.24 -5.18
C ALA A 141 -7.31 -0.98 -6.43
N CYS A 142 -8.24 -1.63 -7.13
CA CYS A 142 -8.04 -2.06 -8.51
C CYS A 142 -9.18 -1.55 -9.38
N ASN A 143 -8.88 -1.24 -10.64
CA ASN A 143 -9.80 -0.62 -11.57
C ASN A 143 -10.17 -1.57 -12.72
N HIS A 144 -11.11 -1.16 -13.57
CA HIS A 144 -11.61 -1.96 -14.71
C HIS A 144 -10.82 -1.74 -16.01
N LEU A 145 -9.90 -0.77 -16.04
CA LEU A 145 -9.14 -0.37 -17.22
C LEU A 145 -7.87 -1.22 -17.40
N ASP A 146 -7.18 -1.52 -16.29
CA ASP A 146 -5.92 -2.25 -16.30
C ASP A 146 -5.74 -3.13 -15.05
N ALA A 147 -4.58 -3.78 -14.98
CA ALA A 147 -4.18 -4.63 -13.86
C ALA A 147 -3.41 -3.88 -12.77
N MET A 148 -3.29 -2.55 -12.87
CA MET A 148 -2.55 -1.75 -11.90
C MET A 148 -3.30 -1.72 -10.58
N VAL A 149 -2.55 -1.83 -9.49
CA VAL A 149 -3.08 -1.75 -8.14
C VAL A 149 -2.54 -0.50 -7.48
N GLU A 150 -3.46 0.29 -6.95
CA GLU A 150 -3.16 1.50 -6.20
C GLU A 150 -3.32 1.20 -4.71
N VAL A 151 -2.28 1.46 -3.94
CA VAL A 151 -2.31 1.38 -2.48
C VAL A 151 -2.16 2.78 -1.94
N ASP A 152 -3.04 3.16 -1.03
CA ASP A 152 -3.01 4.43 -0.30
C ASP A 152 -2.81 4.10 1.17
N TYR A 153 -1.65 4.46 1.71
CA TYR A 153 -1.28 4.24 3.11
C TYR A 153 -1.26 5.59 3.82
N ARG A 154 -2.00 5.70 4.92
CA ARG A 154 -2.09 6.91 5.71
C ARG A 154 -1.98 6.61 7.20
N THR A 155 -1.30 7.49 7.92
CA THR A 155 -1.37 7.55 9.38
C THR A 155 -1.84 8.93 9.83
N VAL A 156 -2.69 8.95 10.84
CA VAL A 156 -3.27 10.19 11.38
C VAL A 156 -3.18 10.16 12.91
N PRO A 157 -2.68 11.21 13.58
CA PRO A 157 -2.60 11.22 15.04
C PRO A 157 -4.01 11.20 15.65
N ILE A 158 -4.22 10.35 16.65
CA ILE A 158 -5.47 10.37 17.43
C ILE A 158 -5.27 11.40 18.53
N THR A 159 -5.79 12.61 18.33
CA THR A 159 -5.75 13.62 19.38
C THR A 159 -6.81 13.27 20.42
N PRO A 160 -6.47 13.15 21.73
CA PRO A 160 -7.48 13.03 22.76
C PRO A 160 -8.38 14.28 22.72
N ALA A 161 -9.70 14.06 22.74
CA ALA A 161 -10.68 15.13 22.84
C ALA A 161 -10.57 15.90 24.17
#